data_AF-A0A8D3ACJ2-F1
#
_entry.id   AF-A0A8D3ACJ2-F1
#
_cell.length_a   1.000
_cell.length_b   1.000
_cell.length_c   1.000
_cell.angle_alpha   90.00
_cell.angle_beta   90.00
_cell.angle_gamma   90.00
#
_symmetry.space_group_name_H-M   'P 1'
#
loop_
_entity.id
_entity.type
_entity.pdbx_description
1 polymer ?
#
loop_
_entity_poly.entity_id
_entity_poly.type
_entity_poly.pdbx_seq_one_letter_code
_entity_poly.pdbx_strand_id
1 'polypeptide(L)'
;MWNKCTQAVNTGHFAVGPRERKSPPLLARRGQVKLVLHIIDVQDEPDSPRSCPDVTHHTVMVKKKRVRLIAEMARKIRAYRELKSQPRESQRYALDYDTMKRPYTGKMLPVLAWPDVRKESRLFSLLASMRMFGVGRSFTRKSWLEDHTEPSYWQITKVKVDYTAENMDHGKAWGVLTYKGKQESEVKEVDKVMYHDWRLIPKHMEQQFMDFEPLPEPPVRYVAYPPLLRAMLLAQHKKATGSVLTEEPTLPLKREVQLNKDYFRRQEQEKQSKEGTAV
;
A
#
# COMPACT_ATOMS: atom_id res chain seq x y z
N MET A 1 -32.59 29.11 63.83
CA MET A 1 -31.22 28.99 64.37
C MET A 1 -30.25 29.53 63.33
N TRP A 2 -29.48 30.50 63.79
CA TRP A 2 -28.53 31.32 63.05
C TRP A 2 -27.18 30.62 62.78
N ASN A 3 -26.45 31.27 61.87
CA ASN A 3 -25.00 31.26 61.62
C ASN A 3 -24.51 30.31 60.51
N LYS A 4 -24.13 30.81 59.32
CA LYS A 4 -22.95 31.67 59.00
C LYS A 4 -21.65 30.90 59.30
N CYS A 5 -20.65 30.78 58.44
CA CYS A 5 -20.01 31.87 57.70
C CYS A 5 -18.96 31.32 56.69
N THR A 6 -18.94 31.93 55.49
CA THR A 6 -17.78 32.49 54.73
C THR A 6 -16.65 31.58 54.24
N GLN A 7 -16.47 31.42 52.91
CA GLN A 7 -15.83 32.33 51.93
C GLN A 7 -14.30 32.39 52.02
N ALA A 8 -13.64 31.99 50.93
CA ALA A 8 -12.49 32.73 50.40
C ALA A 8 -12.47 32.62 48.87
N VAL A 9 -12.44 33.80 48.28
CA VAL A 9 -12.44 34.14 46.86
C VAL A 9 -11.01 34.04 46.35
N ASN A 10 -10.81 33.62 45.10
CA ASN A 10 -9.71 34.17 44.32
C ASN A 10 -10.08 34.29 42.84
N THR A 11 -10.23 35.55 42.43
CA THR A 11 -10.39 36.04 41.07
C THR A 11 -9.04 36.14 40.38
N GLY A 12 -8.97 35.76 39.11
CA GLY A 12 -7.82 36.02 38.25
C GLY A 12 -8.16 35.76 36.79
N HIS A 13 -8.71 36.77 36.12
CA HIS A 13 -8.84 36.84 34.66
C HIS A 13 -7.45 36.99 34.03
N PHE A 14 -7.16 36.27 32.94
CA PHE A 14 -6.47 36.81 31.76
C PHE A 14 -6.68 35.90 30.54
N ALA A 15 -7.00 36.53 29.42
CA ALA A 15 -7.36 35.93 28.15
C ALA A 15 -6.14 35.54 27.28
N VAL A 16 -6.44 34.97 26.10
CA VAL A 16 -5.67 34.93 24.84
C VAL A 16 -5.04 33.58 24.44
N GLY A 17 -5.54 33.02 23.32
CA GLY A 17 -4.67 32.51 22.25
C GLY A 17 -4.57 30.98 22.07
N PRO A 18 -4.75 30.45 20.84
CA PRO A 18 -4.67 29.01 20.54
C PRO A 18 -3.22 28.52 20.49
N ARG A 19 -2.93 27.39 21.13
CA ARG A 19 -1.62 26.70 21.11
C ARG A 19 -1.46 25.90 19.82
N GLU A 20 -0.72 26.47 18.87
CA GLU A 20 -0.10 25.74 17.76
C GLU A 20 0.86 24.65 18.30
N ARG A 21 0.64 23.40 17.90
CA ARG A 21 1.59 22.30 18.12
C ARG A 21 2.64 22.34 17.01
N LYS A 22 3.86 22.77 17.37
CA LYS A 22 5.04 22.68 16.50
C LYS A 22 5.49 21.22 16.40
N SER A 23 5.44 20.66 15.19
CA SER A 23 6.08 19.40 14.83
C SER A 23 7.58 19.62 14.55
N PRO A 24 8.48 18.70 14.95
CA PRO A 24 9.92 18.82 14.67
C PRO A 24 10.26 18.51 13.19
N PRO A 25 11.34 19.09 12.64
CA PRO A 25 11.66 19.02 11.21
C PRO A 25 12.28 17.67 10.80
N LEU A 26 11.77 17.11 9.72
CA LEU A 26 12.34 15.93 9.05
C LEU A 26 13.55 16.33 8.20
N LEU A 27 14.69 15.74 8.55
CA LEU A 27 15.98 15.86 7.88
C LEU A 27 15.91 15.27 6.45
N ALA A 28 15.84 16.13 5.44
CA ALA A 28 15.91 15.72 4.04
C ALA A 28 17.36 15.37 3.66
N ARG A 29 17.67 14.08 3.53
CA ARG A 29 18.92 13.58 2.93
C ARG A 29 18.87 13.79 1.41
N ARG A 30 19.77 14.64 0.90
CA ARG A 30 20.05 14.87 -0.53
C ARG A 30 20.56 13.57 -1.17
N GLY A 31 19.78 12.97 -2.06
CA GLY A 31 20.24 12.00 -3.03
C GLY A 31 20.70 12.73 -4.29
N GLN A 32 22.00 12.74 -4.56
CA GLN A 32 22.58 13.23 -5.82
C GLN A 32 22.25 12.24 -6.95
N VAL A 33 21.52 12.71 -7.95
CA VAL A 33 21.38 12.05 -9.25
C VAL A 33 22.45 12.64 -10.17
N LYS A 34 23.47 11.86 -10.51
CA LYS A 34 24.54 12.25 -11.45
C LYS A 34 24.07 11.92 -12.87
N LEU A 35 23.67 12.93 -13.63
CA LEU A 35 23.50 12.87 -15.08
C LEU A 35 24.88 12.98 -15.73
N VAL A 36 25.24 11.97 -16.53
CA VAL A 36 26.46 11.95 -17.34
C VAL A 36 26.12 12.60 -18.68
N LEU A 37 26.74 13.75 -18.96
CA LEU A 37 26.72 14.42 -20.26
C LEU A 37 28.02 14.06 -21.00
N HIS A 38 27.87 13.43 -22.16
CA HIS A 38 28.95 13.30 -23.14
C HIS A 38 29.15 14.66 -23.82
N ILE A 39 30.37 15.20 -23.73
CA ILE A 39 30.85 16.29 -24.56
C ILE A 39 32.07 15.75 -25.31
N ILE A 40 32.00 15.85 -26.63
CA ILE A 40 33.10 15.65 -27.57
C ILE A 40 33.70 17.04 -27.76
N ASP A 41 35.01 17.18 -27.54
CA ASP A 41 35.81 18.23 -28.16
C ASP A 41 37.22 17.72 -28.44
N VAL A 42 37.77 18.27 -29.50
CA VAL A 42 38.81 17.77 -30.39
C VAL A 42 39.94 18.82 -30.44
N GLN A 43 41.20 18.36 -30.65
CA GLN A 43 42.45 19.10 -31.02
C GLN A 43 43.16 19.90 -29.89
N ASP A 44 44.50 19.99 -29.77
CA ASP A 44 45.67 19.46 -30.52
C ASP A 44 46.98 19.69 -29.70
N GLU A 45 47.98 18.82 -29.90
CA GLU A 45 49.47 18.97 -29.74
C GLU A 45 50.16 19.13 -28.34
N PRO A 46 51.48 18.79 -28.15
CA PRO A 46 52.42 17.99 -28.95
C PRO A 46 53.21 16.87 -28.19
N ASP A 47 53.86 16.02 -28.99
CA ASP A 47 54.74 14.89 -28.67
C ASP A 47 55.99 15.16 -27.82
N SER A 48 56.35 14.21 -26.93
CA SER A 48 57.72 13.90 -26.44
C SER A 48 57.73 12.70 -25.45
N PRO A 49 58.79 11.87 -25.36
CA PRO A 49 58.67 10.42 -25.54
C PRO A 49 58.59 9.55 -24.27
N ARG A 50 57.77 8.50 -24.42
CA ARG A 50 57.91 7.12 -23.94
C ARG A 50 58.99 6.86 -22.86
N SER A 51 58.56 6.79 -21.60
CA SER A 51 59.11 5.83 -20.66
C SER A 51 58.10 4.68 -20.50
N CYS A 52 58.58 3.45 -20.64
CA CYS A 52 57.76 2.26 -20.47
C CYS A 52 57.66 1.92 -18.97
N PRO A 53 56.48 1.87 -18.35
CA PRO A 53 56.28 1.05 -17.17
C PRO A 53 55.68 -0.30 -17.59
N ASP A 54 56.57 -1.29 -17.54
CA ASP A 54 56.33 -2.69 -17.24
C ASP A 54 54.86 -3.11 -17.05
N VAL A 55 54.33 -3.86 -18.03
CA VAL A 55 52.99 -4.45 -17.98
C VAL A 55 53.01 -5.60 -16.98
N THR A 56 52.87 -5.27 -15.70
CA THR A 56 52.46 -6.25 -14.71
C THR A 56 50.97 -6.53 -14.91
N HIS A 57 50.68 -7.62 -15.61
CA HIS A 57 49.34 -8.22 -15.63
C HIS A 57 48.95 -8.61 -14.20
N HIS A 58 48.34 -7.69 -13.45
CA HIS A 58 47.59 -8.05 -12.25
C HIS A 58 46.35 -8.83 -12.67
N THR A 59 46.53 -10.15 -12.81
CA THR A 59 45.44 -11.09 -12.97
C THR A 59 44.64 -11.08 -11.69
N VAL A 60 43.49 -10.39 -11.68
CA VAL A 60 42.53 -10.48 -10.59
C VAL A 60 41.98 -11.91 -10.60
N MET A 61 42.64 -12.81 -9.86
CA MET A 61 42.16 -14.17 -9.67
C MET A 61 40.78 -14.10 -9.01
N VAL A 62 39.73 -14.34 -9.80
CA VAL A 62 38.37 -14.54 -9.28
C VAL A 62 38.42 -15.78 -8.38
N LYS A 63 38.51 -15.56 -7.06
CA LYS A 63 38.53 -16.63 -6.07
C LYS A 63 37.27 -17.49 -6.25
N LYS A 64 37.45 -18.74 -6.70
CA LYS A 64 36.36 -19.72 -6.78
C LYS A 64 35.73 -19.86 -5.39
N LYS A 65 34.45 -19.46 -5.26
CA LYS A 65 33.73 -19.55 -3.98
C LYS A 65 33.65 -21.03 -3.57
N ARG A 66 34.27 -21.40 -2.45
CA ARG A 66 34.14 -22.74 -1.87
C ARG A 66 32.67 -22.99 -1.49
N VAL A 67 32.13 -24.11 -1.96
CA VAL A 67 30.73 -24.51 -1.69
C VAL A 67 30.59 -24.81 -0.19
N ARG A 68 29.67 -24.12 0.49
CA ARG A 68 29.38 -24.32 1.92
C ARG A 68 28.23 -25.33 2.07
N LEU A 69 28.54 -26.62 1.98
CA LEU A 69 27.54 -27.71 2.02
C LEU A 69 26.63 -27.66 3.26
N ILE A 70 27.20 -27.35 4.43
CA ILE A 70 26.44 -27.22 5.69
C ILE A 70 25.43 -26.06 5.62
N ALA A 71 25.80 -24.94 4.98
CA ALA A 71 24.91 -23.79 4.84
C ALA A 71 23.72 -24.11 3.91
N GLU A 72 23.96 -24.85 2.83
CA GLU A 72 22.89 -25.32 1.93
C GLU A 72 21.96 -26.31 2.64
N MET A 73 22.52 -27.25 3.39
CA MET A 73 21.74 -28.22 4.17
C MET A 73 20.90 -27.53 5.24
N ALA A 74 21.47 -26.59 6.00
CA ALA A 74 20.74 -25.80 6.98
C ALA A 74 19.62 -24.96 6.34
N ARG A 75 19.84 -24.39 5.15
CA ARG A 75 18.80 -23.65 4.42
C ARG A 75 17.63 -24.55 4.05
N LYS A 76 17.90 -25.75 3.52
CA LYS A 76 16.86 -26.75 3.18
C LYS A 76 16.07 -27.20 4.40
N ILE A 77 16.76 -27.48 5.52
CA ILE A 77 16.10 -27.91 6.76
C ILE A 77 15.22 -26.80 7.32
N ARG A 78 15.66 -25.54 7.32
CA ARG A 78 14.85 -24.40 7.77
C ARG A 78 13.60 -24.24 6.91
N ALA A 79 13.75 -24.20 5.59
CA ALA A 79 12.63 -24.09 4.66
C ALA A 79 11.60 -25.23 4.84
N TYR A 80 12.08 -26.47 5.03
CA TYR A 80 11.22 -27.61 5.30
C TYR A 80 10.49 -27.49 6.65
N ARG A 81 11.20 -27.07 7.71
CA ARG A 81 10.60 -26.84 9.03
C ARG A 81 9.57 -25.72 8.98
N GLU A 82 9.87 -24.61 8.31
CA GLU A 82 8.96 -23.48 8.11
C GLU A 82 7.69 -23.89 7.38
N LEU A 83 7.80 -24.71 6.33
CA LEU A 83 6.63 -25.24 5.62
C LEU A 83 5.77 -26.14 6.50
N LYS A 84 6.42 -27.01 7.31
CA LYS A 84 5.71 -27.95 8.19
C LYS A 84 5.12 -27.27 9.43
N SER A 85 5.78 -26.25 9.96
CA SER A 85 5.34 -25.48 11.13
C SER A 85 4.55 -24.23 10.75
N GLN A 86 4.21 -24.05 9.46
CA GLN A 86 3.48 -22.86 9.02
C GLN A 86 2.15 -22.79 9.76
N PRO A 87 1.88 -21.69 10.51
CA PRO A 87 0.64 -21.55 11.24
C PRO A 87 -0.53 -21.54 10.26
N ARG A 88 -1.62 -22.20 10.64
CA ARG A 88 -2.87 -22.18 9.87
C ARG A 88 -3.51 -20.80 9.92
N GLU A 89 -4.44 -20.54 9.01
CA GLU A 89 -5.11 -19.23 8.94
C GLU A 89 -5.97 -19.00 10.19
N SER A 90 -6.62 -20.06 10.69
CA SER A 90 -7.31 -20.09 11.97
C SER A 90 -6.44 -19.61 13.14
N GLN A 91 -5.23 -20.16 13.28
CA GLN A 91 -4.30 -19.81 14.34
C GLN A 91 -3.76 -18.39 14.19
N ARG A 92 -3.42 -18.00 12.97
CA ARG A 92 -2.83 -16.68 12.68
C ARG A 92 -3.83 -15.55 12.92
N TYR A 93 -5.09 -15.76 12.58
CA TYR A 93 -6.13 -14.73 12.62
C TYR A 93 -7.13 -14.87 13.77
N ALA A 94 -6.94 -15.87 14.64
CA ALA A 94 -7.61 -15.95 15.93
C ALA A 94 -7.55 -14.61 16.68
N LEU A 95 -8.64 -14.29 17.36
CA LEU A 95 -8.81 -13.04 18.08
C LEU A 95 -9.55 -13.31 19.38
N ASP A 96 -8.99 -12.81 20.47
CA ASP A 96 -9.70 -12.71 21.74
C ASP A 96 -10.54 -11.42 21.76
N TYR A 97 -11.86 -11.58 21.88
CA TYR A 97 -12.84 -10.50 21.80
C TYR A 97 -12.89 -9.62 23.07
N ASP A 98 -12.37 -10.13 24.19
CA ASP A 98 -12.32 -9.37 25.44
C ASP A 98 -11.11 -8.45 25.45
N THR A 99 -9.93 -9.01 25.16
CA THR A 99 -8.66 -8.27 25.22
C THR A 99 -8.26 -7.59 23.89
N MET A 100 -8.94 -7.90 22.79
CA MET A 100 -8.60 -7.45 21.42
C MET A 100 -7.18 -7.85 21.00
N LYS A 101 -6.64 -8.94 21.57
CA LYS A 101 -5.31 -9.48 21.29
C LYS A 101 -5.38 -10.70 20.38
N ARG A 102 -4.39 -10.81 19.49
CA ARG A 102 -4.17 -12.01 18.70
C ARG A 102 -3.28 -12.98 19.50
N PRO A 103 -3.77 -14.15 19.94
CA PRO A 103 -3.01 -15.04 20.82
C PRO A 103 -1.69 -15.51 20.19
N TYR A 104 -1.68 -15.78 18.88
CA TYR A 104 -0.48 -16.24 18.18
C TYR A 104 0.67 -15.21 18.15
N THR A 105 0.34 -13.91 17.97
CA THR A 105 1.35 -12.85 17.87
C THR A 105 1.54 -12.05 19.15
N GLY A 106 0.62 -12.17 20.11
CA GLY A 106 0.53 -11.31 21.29
C GLY A 106 0.18 -9.84 21.01
N LYS A 107 0.03 -9.45 19.73
CA LYS A 107 -0.23 -8.06 19.33
C LYS A 107 -1.70 -7.69 19.52
N MET A 108 -1.92 -6.47 20.01
CA MET A 108 -3.24 -5.86 20.12
C MET A 108 -3.70 -5.29 18.78
N LEU A 109 -5.00 -5.36 18.51
CA LEU A 109 -5.58 -4.66 17.37
C LEU A 109 -5.57 -3.14 17.58
N PRO A 110 -5.45 -2.34 16.50
CA PRO A 110 -5.63 -0.90 16.57
C PRO A 110 -6.98 -0.52 17.18
N VAL A 111 -7.00 0.49 18.04
CA VAL A 111 -8.21 0.94 18.77
C VAL A 111 -9.36 1.28 17.81
N LEU A 112 -9.06 1.85 16.65
CA LEU A 112 -10.06 2.18 15.63
C LEU A 112 -10.81 0.96 15.08
N ALA A 113 -10.21 -0.23 15.12
CA ALA A 113 -10.83 -1.46 14.62
C ALA A 113 -11.72 -2.14 15.67
N TRP A 114 -11.67 -1.76 16.95
CA TRP A 114 -12.41 -2.43 18.02
C TRP A 114 -13.94 -2.34 17.87
N PRO A 115 -14.53 -1.19 17.49
CA PRO A 115 -15.97 -1.10 17.29
C PRO A 115 -16.46 -2.04 16.20
N ASP A 116 -15.70 -2.16 15.11
CA ASP A 116 -16.02 -3.00 13.97
C ASP A 116 -15.90 -4.47 14.32
N VAL A 117 -14.86 -4.86 15.05
CA VAL A 117 -14.68 -6.23 15.56
C VAL A 117 -15.87 -6.72 16.40
N ARG A 118 -16.48 -5.84 17.20
CA ARG A 118 -17.60 -6.21 18.07
C ARG A 118 -18.95 -6.27 17.35
N LYS A 119 -19.12 -5.52 16.25
CA LYS A 119 -20.41 -5.36 15.57
C LYS A 119 -20.51 -6.14 14.28
N GLU A 120 -19.45 -6.12 13.49
CA GLU A 120 -19.42 -6.64 12.13
C GLU A 120 -18.88 -8.07 12.10
N SER A 121 -19.17 -8.77 11.00
CA SER A 121 -18.75 -10.15 10.80
C SER A 121 -17.52 -10.26 9.89
N ARG A 122 -16.79 -11.37 10.02
CA ARG A 122 -15.77 -11.77 9.04
C ARG A 122 -16.45 -12.35 7.82
N LEU A 123 -15.77 -12.33 6.68
CA LEU A 123 -16.34 -12.87 5.44
C LEU A 123 -16.71 -14.35 5.60
N PHE A 124 -15.80 -15.18 6.11
CA PHE A 124 -16.02 -16.61 6.27
C PHE A 124 -17.09 -16.97 7.28
N SER A 125 -17.31 -16.16 8.32
CA SER A 125 -18.44 -16.35 9.24
C SER A 125 -19.78 -16.23 8.49
N LEU A 126 -19.86 -15.30 7.53
CA LEU A 126 -21.04 -15.19 6.66
C LEU A 126 -21.10 -16.35 5.67
N LEU A 127 -19.98 -16.69 5.01
CA LEU A 127 -19.94 -17.79 4.03
C LEU A 127 -20.31 -19.14 4.64
N ALA A 128 -19.81 -19.45 5.84
CA ALA A 128 -20.08 -20.70 6.54
C ALA A 128 -21.57 -20.89 6.88
N SER A 129 -22.30 -19.79 7.10
CA SER A 129 -23.75 -19.83 7.34
C SER A 129 -24.57 -20.16 6.09
N MET A 130 -23.97 -20.11 4.89
CA MET A 130 -24.66 -20.27 3.61
C MET A 130 -24.35 -21.61 2.94
N ARG A 131 -25.34 -22.11 2.19
CA ARG A 131 -25.17 -23.29 1.33
C ARG A 131 -24.08 -23.04 0.29
N MET A 132 -23.18 -24.02 0.13
CA MET A 132 -22.05 -23.96 -0.81
C MET A 132 -21.16 -22.71 -0.60
N PHE A 133 -20.99 -22.28 0.65
CA PHE A 133 -20.19 -21.10 1.02
C PHE A 133 -20.60 -19.82 0.28
N GLY A 134 -21.87 -19.68 -0.12
CA GLY A 134 -22.36 -18.47 -0.78
C GLY A 134 -21.71 -18.18 -2.14
N VAL A 135 -21.19 -19.19 -2.85
CA VAL A 135 -20.66 -19.00 -4.21
C VAL A 135 -21.74 -18.40 -5.12
N GLY A 136 -21.36 -17.37 -5.87
CA GLY A 136 -22.23 -16.56 -6.74
C GLY A 136 -22.89 -15.37 -6.05
N ARG A 137 -22.77 -15.22 -4.73
CA ARG A 137 -23.32 -14.08 -3.97
C ARG A 137 -22.38 -12.89 -3.98
N SER A 138 -22.96 -11.70 -3.80
CA SER A 138 -22.23 -10.44 -3.68
C SER A 138 -22.10 -10.00 -2.22
N PHE A 139 -20.89 -9.53 -1.88
CA PHE A 139 -20.54 -9.06 -0.54
C PHE A 139 -19.97 -7.66 -0.63
N THR A 140 -20.38 -6.81 0.29
CA THR A 140 -19.84 -5.46 0.42
C THR A 140 -19.08 -5.33 1.74
N ARG A 141 -18.44 -4.17 1.91
CA ARG A 141 -17.77 -3.79 3.15
C ARG A 141 -18.44 -2.57 3.76
N LYS A 142 -18.48 -2.50 5.09
CA LYS A 142 -18.95 -1.30 5.78
C LYS A 142 -18.06 -0.10 5.41
N SER A 143 -16.73 -0.27 5.39
CA SER A 143 -15.81 0.80 4.97
C SER A 143 -16.15 1.36 3.59
N TRP A 144 -16.57 0.51 2.64
CA TRP A 144 -16.94 0.97 1.31
C TRP A 144 -18.25 1.72 1.25
N LEU A 145 -19.23 1.31 2.08
CA LEU A 145 -20.50 1.99 2.20
C LEU A 145 -20.37 3.38 2.83
N GLU A 146 -19.40 3.56 3.72
CA GLU A 146 -19.10 4.86 4.34
C GLU A 146 -18.23 5.75 3.44
N ASP A 147 -17.24 5.17 2.74
CA ASP A 147 -16.29 5.92 1.92
C ASP A 147 -16.86 6.37 0.57
N HIS A 148 -17.78 5.59 -0.01
CA HIS A 148 -18.22 5.77 -1.40
C HIS A 148 -19.73 5.65 -1.55
N THR A 149 -20.32 6.56 -2.32
CA THR A 149 -21.73 6.47 -2.75
C THR A 149 -21.92 5.44 -3.87
N GLU A 150 -20.84 5.14 -4.61
CA GLU A 150 -20.83 4.23 -5.74
C GLU A 150 -20.79 2.76 -5.27
N PRO A 151 -21.52 1.84 -5.90
CA PRO A 151 -21.58 0.46 -5.46
C PRO A 151 -20.21 -0.21 -5.59
N SER A 152 -19.77 -0.81 -4.49
CA SER A 152 -18.55 -1.60 -4.43
C SER A 152 -18.83 -2.94 -3.75
N TYR A 153 -18.58 -4.03 -4.46
CA TYR A 153 -18.85 -5.37 -3.97
C TYR A 153 -17.94 -6.40 -4.63
N TRP A 154 -17.77 -7.53 -3.94
CA TRP A 154 -17.13 -8.73 -4.44
C TRP A 154 -18.19 -9.77 -4.79
N GLN A 155 -18.15 -10.29 -6.01
CA GLN A 155 -18.91 -11.48 -6.38
C GLN A 155 -18.02 -12.71 -6.20
N ILE A 156 -18.38 -13.59 -5.27
CA ILE A 156 -17.52 -14.73 -4.91
C ILE A 156 -17.70 -15.87 -5.92
N THR A 157 -16.59 -16.37 -6.45
CA THR A 157 -16.59 -17.47 -7.43
C THR A 157 -16.00 -18.76 -6.84
N LYS A 158 -14.96 -18.64 -6.01
CA LYS A 158 -14.28 -19.79 -5.41
C LYS A 158 -13.96 -19.51 -3.95
N VAL A 159 -14.11 -20.55 -3.12
CA VAL A 159 -13.82 -20.48 -1.69
C VAL A 159 -12.98 -21.69 -1.30
N LYS A 160 -11.89 -21.45 -0.56
CA LYS A 160 -11.06 -22.47 0.08
C LYS A 160 -11.09 -22.22 1.58
N VAL A 161 -11.81 -23.06 2.30
CA VAL A 161 -11.96 -22.96 3.75
C VAL A 161 -10.82 -23.67 4.46
N ASP A 162 -10.44 -23.16 5.62
CA ASP A 162 -9.55 -23.83 6.56
C ASP A 162 -10.37 -24.81 7.43
N TYR A 163 -10.31 -26.09 7.10
CA TYR A 163 -11.03 -27.15 7.83
C TYR A 163 -10.53 -27.39 9.26
N THR A 164 -9.42 -26.76 9.66
CA THR A 164 -8.91 -26.86 11.04
C THR A 164 -9.67 -25.98 12.02
N ALA A 165 -10.42 -25.00 11.53
CA ALA A 165 -11.28 -24.16 12.34
C ALA A 165 -12.60 -24.87 12.62
N GLU A 166 -12.99 -24.94 13.90
CA GLU A 166 -14.25 -25.55 14.34
C GLU A 166 -15.48 -24.96 13.62
N ASN A 167 -15.50 -23.63 13.47
CA ASN A 167 -16.61 -22.90 12.86
C ASN A 167 -16.41 -22.63 11.36
N MET A 168 -15.35 -23.17 10.74
CA MET A 168 -15.05 -22.93 9.32
C MET A 168 -14.97 -21.44 8.95
N ASP A 169 -14.57 -20.60 9.92
CA ASP A 169 -14.63 -19.14 9.92
C ASP A 169 -13.36 -18.48 9.37
N HIS A 170 -12.49 -19.26 8.73
CA HIS A 170 -11.22 -18.85 8.15
C HIS A 170 -10.99 -19.51 6.78
N GLY A 171 -10.22 -18.84 5.92
CA GLY A 171 -9.88 -19.37 4.60
C GLY A 171 -9.45 -18.28 3.61
N LYS A 172 -9.40 -18.69 2.35
CA LYS A 172 -9.15 -17.85 1.17
C LYS A 172 -10.35 -17.86 0.23
N ALA A 173 -10.71 -16.69 -0.28
CA ALA A 173 -11.78 -16.54 -1.25
C ALA A 173 -11.24 -15.87 -2.51
N TRP A 174 -11.85 -16.20 -3.64
CA TRP A 174 -11.62 -15.55 -4.93
C TRP A 174 -12.95 -15.07 -5.48
N GLY A 175 -12.90 -13.95 -6.18
CA GLY A 175 -14.09 -13.34 -6.74
C GLY A 175 -13.77 -12.28 -7.78
N VAL A 176 -14.83 -11.75 -8.35
CA VAL A 176 -14.78 -10.60 -9.26
C VAL A 176 -15.08 -9.34 -8.45
N LEU A 177 -14.19 -8.35 -8.54
CA LEU A 177 -14.36 -7.06 -7.88
C LEU A 177 -15.12 -6.11 -8.79
N THR A 178 -16.20 -5.54 -8.28
CA THR A 178 -16.75 -4.30 -8.82
C THR A 178 -16.40 -3.19 -7.84
N TYR A 179 -15.55 -2.27 -8.26
CA TYR A 179 -15.13 -1.15 -7.43
C TYR A 179 -15.61 0.14 -8.08
N LYS A 180 -16.40 0.93 -7.34
CA LYS A 180 -16.91 2.22 -7.84
C LYS A 180 -17.70 2.09 -9.14
N GLY A 181 -18.53 1.06 -9.25
CA GLY A 181 -19.28 0.75 -10.46
C GLY A 181 -18.44 0.20 -11.64
N LYS A 182 -17.11 0.13 -11.53
CA LYS A 182 -16.26 -0.49 -12.54
C LYS A 182 -16.03 -1.94 -12.20
N GLN A 183 -16.57 -2.82 -13.03
CA GLN A 183 -16.36 -4.26 -12.92
C GLN A 183 -15.00 -4.65 -13.49
N GLU A 184 -14.21 -5.38 -12.70
CA GLU A 184 -13.00 -6.03 -13.19
C GLU A 184 -13.37 -7.32 -13.93
N SER A 185 -12.66 -7.66 -15.01
CA SER A 185 -12.92 -8.90 -15.76
C SER A 185 -12.25 -10.12 -15.14
N GLU A 186 -11.20 -9.92 -14.36
CA GLU A 186 -10.38 -11.00 -13.81
C GLU A 186 -10.85 -11.42 -12.41
N VAL A 187 -10.80 -12.74 -12.16
CA VAL A 187 -11.02 -13.30 -10.83
C VAL A 187 -9.76 -13.08 -9.98
N LYS A 188 -9.88 -12.30 -8.91
CA LYS A 188 -8.78 -11.98 -7.99
C LYS A 188 -9.00 -12.63 -6.61
N GLU A 189 -7.89 -12.82 -5.88
CA GLU A 189 -7.96 -13.20 -4.46
C GLU A 189 -8.57 -12.04 -3.69
N VAL A 190 -9.59 -12.35 -2.89
CA VAL A 190 -10.25 -11.36 -2.05
C VAL A 190 -9.28 -10.96 -0.95
N ASP A 191 -8.91 -9.69 -0.91
CA ASP A 191 -8.06 -9.17 0.17
C ASP A 191 -8.83 -9.01 1.48
N LYS A 192 -8.11 -8.95 2.62
CA LYS A 192 -8.68 -8.54 3.92
C LYS A 192 -9.91 -9.35 4.37
N VAL A 193 -9.97 -10.62 3.99
CA VAL A 193 -11.05 -11.54 4.36
C VAL A 193 -11.22 -11.64 5.89
N MET A 194 -10.11 -11.61 6.63
CA MET A 194 -10.06 -11.71 8.09
C MET A 194 -10.55 -10.45 8.84
N TYR A 195 -10.91 -9.38 8.14
CA TYR A 195 -11.39 -8.16 8.77
C TYR A 195 -12.86 -8.33 9.19
N HIS A 196 -13.27 -7.64 10.25
CA HIS A 196 -14.66 -7.59 10.70
C HIS A 196 -15.31 -6.37 10.04
N ASP A 197 -15.53 -6.43 8.73
CA ASP A 197 -16.02 -5.30 7.93
C ASP A 197 -17.01 -5.78 6.86
N TRP A 198 -17.30 -7.09 6.83
CA TRP A 198 -18.03 -7.69 5.73
C TRP A 198 -19.53 -7.72 5.99
N ARG A 199 -20.29 -7.39 4.96
CA ARG A 199 -21.76 -7.47 4.94
C ARG A 199 -22.23 -8.19 3.69
N LEU A 200 -23.24 -9.04 3.85
CA LEU A 200 -23.90 -9.73 2.76
C LEU A 200 -24.91 -8.79 2.10
N ILE A 201 -24.90 -8.70 0.76
CA ILE A 201 -25.95 -8.02 0.02
C ILE A 201 -27.14 -8.99 -0.15
N PRO A 202 -28.35 -8.63 0.31
CA PRO A 202 -29.54 -9.46 0.09
C PRO A 202 -29.89 -9.57 -1.40
N LYS A 203 -30.32 -10.75 -1.87
CA LYS A 203 -30.61 -11.03 -3.29
C LYS A 203 -31.53 -10.02 -3.97
N HIS A 204 -32.56 -9.57 -3.26
CA HIS A 204 -33.53 -8.62 -3.80
C HIS A 204 -32.97 -7.22 -4.00
N MET A 205 -31.89 -6.87 -3.29
CA MET A 205 -31.17 -5.60 -3.47
C MET A 205 -30.02 -5.73 -4.47
N GLU A 206 -29.57 -6.94 -4.82
CA GLU A 206 -28.41 -7.14 -5.71
C GLU A 206 -28.61 -6.43 -7.04
N GLN A 207 -29.81 -6.49 -7.64
CA GLN A 207 -30.12 -5.81 -8.89
C GLN A 207 -29.94 -4.29 -8.77
N GLN A 208 -30.47 -3.67 -7.72
CA GLN A 208 -30.33 -2.23 -7.47
C GLN A 208 -28.87 -1.79 -7.30
N PHE A 209 -28.02 -2.67 -6.75
CA PHE A 209 -26.58 -2.42 -6.62
C PHE A 209 -25.83 -2.61 -7.95
N MET A 210 -26.37 -3.43 -8.87
CA MET A 210 -25.78 -3.64 -10.19
C MET A 210 -26.23 -2.58 -11.21
N ASP A 211 -27.42 -2.01 -11.05
CA ASP A 211 -28.03 -1.01 -11.93
C ASP A 211 -27.41 0.39 -11.74
N PHE A 212 -26.09 0.46 -11.64
CA PHE A 212 -25.36 1.72 -11.52
C PHE A 212 -24.69 2.07 -12.84
N GLU A 213 -25.10 3.21 -13.41
CA GLU A 213 -24.41 3.80 -14.55
C GLU A 213 -23.17 4.56 -14.06
N PRO A 214 -21.96 4.12 -14.42
CA PRO A 214 -20.75 4.83 -14.02
C PRO A 214 -20.75 6.21 -14.65
N LEU A 215 -20.55 7.24 -13.83
CA LEU A 215 -20.33 8.59 -14.33
C LEU A 215 -19.15 8.60 -15.31
N PRO A 216 -19.25 9.35 -16.42
CA PRO A 216 -18.18 9.42 -17.40
C PRO A 216 -16.89 9.91 -16.73
N GLU A 217 -15.76 9.31 -17.11
CA GLU A 217 -14.47 9.72 -16.55
C GLU A 217 -14.26 11.22 -16.79
N PRO A 218 -13.86 11.99 -15.76
CA PRO A 218 -13.69 13.42 -15.91
C PRO A 218 -12.62 13.70 -16.96
N PRO A 219 -12.81 14.72 -17.82
CA PRO A 219 -11.87 15.03 -18.88
C PRO A 219 -10.48 15.37 -18.30
N VAL A 220 -9.44 15.13 -19.11
CA VAL A 220 -8.05 15.43 -18.74
C VAL A 220 -7.94 16.91 -18.41
N ARG A 221 -7.52 17.22 -17.17
CA ARG A 221 -7.29 18.60 -16.73
C ARG A 221 -5.90 19.04 -17.13
N TYR A 222 -5.78 20.23 -17.69
CA TYR A 222 -4.50 20.85 -18.04
C TYR A 222 -4.12 21.83 -16.94
N VAL A 223 -2.88 21.77 -16.46
CA VAL A 223 -2.36 22.66 -15.40
C VAL A 223 -1.09 23.34 -15.88
N ALA A 224 -0.89 24.59 -15.47
CA ALA A 224 0.33 25.31 -15.79
C ALA A 224 1.56 24.60 -15.22
N TYR A 225 2.68 24.62 -15.97
CA TYR A 225 3.95 24.11 -15.44
C TYR A 225 4.39 24.93 -14.23
N PRO A 226 5.08 24.29 -13.25
CA PRO A 226 5.66 25.02 -12.14
C PRO A 226 6.68 26.07 -12.64
N PRO A 227 6.89 27.18 -11.90
CA PRO A 227 7.53 28.38 -12.42
C PRO A 227 8.91 28.16 -13.08
N LEU A 228 9.74 27.31 -12.47
CA LEU A 228 11.07 26.99 -13.00
C LEU A 228 11.00 26.24 -14.33
N LEU A 229 10.18 25.19 -14.41
CA LEU A 229 10.02 24.40 -15.64
C LEU A 229 9.39 25.24 -16.75
N ARG A 230 8.40 26.08 -16.42
CA ARG A 230 7.83 27.06 -17.34
C ARG A 230 8.91 27.97 -17.93
N ALA A 231 9.76 28.56 -17.09
CA ALA A 231 10.84 29.44 -17.54
C ALA A 231 11.87 28.70 -18.41
N MET A 232 12.24 27.47 -18.05
CA MET A 232 13.17 26.64 -18.83
C MET A 232 12.60 26.31 -20.22
N LEU A 233 11.33 25.91 -20.30
CA LEU A 233 10.66 25.60 -21.56
C LEU A 233 10.61 26.82 -22.48
N LEU A 234 10.24 27.99 -21.93
CA LEU A 234 10.21 29.25 -22.67
C LEU A 234 11.61 29.66 -23.16
N ALA A 235 12.65 29.49 -22.33
CA ALA A 235 14.02 29.80 -22.71
C ALA A 235 14.56 28.86 -23.82
N GLN A 236 14.28 27.55 -23.72
CA GLN A 236 14.65 26.57 -24.74
C GLN A 236 13.95 26.85 -26.08
N HIS A 237 12.66 27.17 -26.06
CA HIS A 237 11.92 27.49 -27.27
C HIS A 237 12.44 28.75 -27.96
N LYS A 238 12.72 29.81 -27.20
CA LYS A 238 13.34 31.04 -27.73
C LYS A 238 14.69 30.75 -28.38
N LYS A 239 15.49 29.84 -27.80
CA LYS A 239 16.80 29.45 -28.34
C LYS A 239 16.69 28.62 -29.62
N ALA A 240 15.67 27.75 -29.74
CA ALA A 240 15.52 26.84 -30.88
C ALA A 240 14.82 27.49 -32.09
N THR A 241 13.75 28.26 -31.85
CA THR A 241 12.85 28.76 -32.91
C THR A 241 13.00 30.27 -33.13
N GLY A 242 13.69 30.99 -32.24
CA GLY A 242 13.90 32.44 -32.33
C GLY A 242 12.65 33.30 -32.06
N SER A 243 11.47 32.69 -31.90
CA SER A 243 10.20 33.37 -31.60
C SER A 243 9.69 33.06 -30.19
N VAL A 244 8.94 34.02 -29.64
CA VAL A 244 8.26 33.88 -28.34
C VAL A 244 7.03 32.98 -28.52
N LEU A 245 6.95 31.90 -27.74
CA LEU A 245 5.74 31.06 -27.64
C LEU A 245 4.55 31.93 -27.23
N THR A 246 3.53 32.00 -28.09
CA THR A 246 2.26 32.73 -27.85
C THR A 246 1.33 32.00 -26.90
N GLU A 247 1.44 30.68 -26.80
CA GLU A 247 0.61 29.85 -25.94
C GLU A 247 1.38 29.41 -24.70
N GLU A 248 0.74 29.51 -23.53
CA GLU A 248 1.35 29.05 -22.29
C GLU A 248 1.51 27.53 -22.32
N PRO A 249 2.71 27.00 -22.03
CA PRO A 249 2.88 25.56 -21.97
C PRO A 249 2.03 25.02 -20.83
N THR A 250 1.19 24.02 -21.12
CA THR A 250 0.36 23.34 -20.14
C THR A 250 0.73 21.87 -20.03
N LEU A 251 0.67 21.35 -18.80
CA LEU A 251 0.91 19.94 -18.49
C LEU A 251 -0.45 19.22 -18.46
N PRO A 252 -0.71 18.25 -19.35
CA PRO A 252 -1.89 17.40 -19.24
C PRO A 252 -1.78 16.52 -18.00
N LEU A 253 -2.65 16.72 -17.02
CA LEU A 253 -2.80 15.80 -15.88
C LEU A 253 -3.57 14.56 -16.31
N LYS A 254 -2.96 13.74 -17.17
CA LYS A 254 -3.44 12.38 -17.40
C LYS A 254 -3.17 11.59 -16.13
N ARG A 255 -4.22 10.99 -15.56
CA ARG A 255 -4.08 9.98 -14.51
C ARG A 255 -3.57 8.69 -15.15
N GLU A 256 -2.33 8.67 -15.61
CA GLU A 256 -1.69 7.42 -16.00
C GLU A 256 -1.45 6.63 -14.72
N VAL A 257 -2.37 5.72 -14.41
CA VAL A 257 -2.32 4.85 -13.21
C VAL A 257 -1.23 3.78 -13.40
N GLN A 258 -0.03 4.15 -13.82
CA GLN A 258 1.09 3.21 -13.93
C GLN A 258 1.59 2.78 -12.54
N LEU A 259 1.45 3.66 -11.55
CA LEU A 259 1.78 3.38 -10.15
C LEU A 259 0.50 3.13 -9.33
N ASN A 260 -0.29 2.13 -9.73
CA ASN A 260 -1.45 1.71 -8.94
C ASN A 260 -1.01 1.25 -7.52
N LYS A 261 -1.90 1.32 -6.54
CA LYS A 261 -1.69 0.77 -5.18
C LYS A 261 -1.19 -0.69 -5.22
N ASP A 262 -1.58 -1.43 -6.25
CA ASP A 262 -1.15 -2.80 -6.51
C ASP A 262 0.31 -2.91 -6.96
N TYR A 263 0.89 -1.88 -7.60
CA TYR A 263 2.32 -1.80 -7.89
C TYR A 263 3.13 -1.70 -6.60
N PHE A 264 2.74 -0.80 -5.67
CA PHE A 264 3.39 -0.68 -4.37
C PHE A 264 3.21 -1.92 -3.51
N ARG A 265 2.03 -2.55 -3.55
CA ARG A 265 1.78 -3.79 -2.82
C ARG A 265 2.64 -4.96 -3.35
N ARG A 266 2.80 -5.08 -4.67
CA ARG A 266 3.72 -6.06 -5.26
C ARG A 266 5.17 -5.79 -4.84
N GLN A 267 5.61 -4.53 -4.87
CA GLN A 267 6.93 -4.14 -4.37
C GLN A 267 7.14 -4.48 -2.89
N GLU A 268 6.15 -4.25 -2.03
CA GLU A 268 6.22 -4.62 -0.60
C GLU A 268 6.23 -6.13 -0.40
N GLN A 269 5.43 -6.88 -1.15
CA GLN A 269 5.46 -8.36 -1.12
C GLN A 269 6.81 -8.90 -1.59
N GLU A 270 7.39 -8.32 -2.64
CA GLU A 270 8.74 -8.66 -3.09
C GLU A 270 9.80 -8.32 -2.02
N LYS A 271 9.68 -7.17 -1.34
CA LYS A 271 10.57 -6.79 -0.24
C LYS A 271 10.41 -7.74 0.96
N GLN A 272 9.19 -8.06 1.37
CA GLN A 272 8.92 -9.02 2.46
C GLN A 272 9.36 -10.44 2.11
N SER A 273 9.31 -10.84 0.84
CA SER A 273 9.87 -12.13 0.39
C SER A 273 11.40 -12.17 0.44
N LYS A 274 12.05 -11.00 0.32
CA LYS A 274 13.51 -10.83 0.39
C LYS A 274 14.00 -10.64 1.83
N GLU A 275 13.22 -9.94 2.66
CA GLU A 275 13.43 -9.74 4.10
C GLU A 275 12.70 -10.85 4.86
N GLY A 276 13.35 -12.02 4.98
CA GLY A 276 12.87 -13.08 5.88
C GLY A 276 12.60 -12.48 7.27
N THR A 277 11.35 -12.55 7.72
CA THR A 277 10.90 -11.86 8.93
C THR A 277 11.66 -12.37 10.16
N ALA A 278 12.48 -11.50 10.76
CA ALA A 278 12.90 -11.64 12.15
C ALA A 278 11.76 -11.13 13.05
N VAL A 279 11.50 -11.91 14.10
CA VAL A 279 10.39 -11.83 15.07
C VAL A 279 10.14 -10.43 15.60
#